data_AF-A0A0G4LMI4-F1
#
_entry.id   AF-A0A0G4LMI4-F1
#
_cell.length_a   1.000
_cell.length_b   1.000
_cell.length_c   1.000
_cell.angle_alpha   90.00
_cell.angle_beta   90.00
_cell.angle_gamma   90.00
#
_symmetry.space_group_name_H-M   'P 1'
#
loop_
_entity.id
_entity.type
_entity.pdbx_description
1 polymer ?
#
loop_
_entity_poly.entity_id
_entity_poly.type
_entity_poly.pdbx_seq_one_letter_code
_entity_poly.pdbx_strand_id
1 'polypeptide(L)'
;MALNRKYANLPDLDSAPDIYETPDLTDDISTAPTTTGPSQSDDEFDDDDDAPGISRSRLRIDEARSRFLPSNVDASAADFSDRVDGKRKSYKTTTRRQRILEDGTTEIGDLSDEDDEEHLDRKIARLQREIAEAKEEFGRKKAAAATQPASDAQEQKLASLSQVIDEISRSIE
;
A
#
# COMPACT_ATOMS: atom_id res chain seq x y z
N MET A 1 -56.45 33.21 -20.32
CA MET A 1 -55.83 34.51 -20.64
C MET A 1 -56.75 35.28 -21.55
N ALA A 2 -57.01 36.56 -21.27
CA ALA A 2 -57.84 37.37 -22.15
C ALA A 2 -57.03 37.70 -23.41
N LEU A 3 -57.51 37.30 -24.59
CA LEU A 3 -56.85 37.63 -25.86
C LEU A 3 -56.81 39.16 -26.00
N ASN A 4 -55.60 39.71 -25.90
CA ASN A 4 -55.38 41.15 -26.01
C ASN A 4 -55.91 41.63 -27.37
N ARG A 5 -56.82 42.62 -27.34
CA ARG A 5 -57.54 43.14 -28.53
C ARG A 5 -56.63 43.59 -29.69
N LYS A 6 -55.35 43.88 -29.39
CA LYS A 6 -54.33 44.24 -30.38
C LYS A 6 -53.98 43.12 -31.36
N TYR A 7 -54.08 41.86 -30.95
CA TYR A 7 -53.64 40.70 -31.75
C TYR A 7 -54.80 39.86 -32.30
N ALA A 8 -56.05 40.21 -31.98
CA ALA A 8 -57.24 39.44 -32.33
C ALA A 8 -57.52 39.34 -33.85
N ASN A 9 -56.93 40.21 -34.67
CA ASN A 9 -57.15 40.26 -36.12
C ASN A 9 -56.05 39.57 -36.94
N LEU A 10 -55.02 39.00 -36.30
CA LEU A 10 -53.96 38.27 -37.02
C LEU A 10 -54.38 36.80 -37.23
N PRO A 11 -54.36 36.30 -38.47
CA PRO A 11 -54.47 34.87 -38.72
C PRO A 11 -53.23 34.14 -38.19
N ASP A 12 -53.41 32.91 -37.72
CA ASP A 12 -52.37 32.00 -37.21
C ASP A 12 -51.61 32.48 -35.95
N LEU A 13 -52.28 33.20 -35.05
CA LEU A 13 -51.69 33.54 -33.74
C LEU A 13 -51.65 32.31 -32.83
N ASP A 14 -50.44 31.90 -32.45
CA ASP A 14 -50.24 30.80 -31.51
C ASP A 14 -50.83 31.15 -30.14
N SER A 15 -51.68 30.25 -29.62
CA SER A 15 -52.33 30.38 -28.31
C SER A 15 -51.64 29.58 -27.22
N ALA A 16 -50.47 29.03 -27.53
CA ALA A 16 -49.62 28.35 -26.57
C ALA A 16 -49.24 29.28 -25.39
N PRO A 17 -48.93 28.72 -24.21
CA PRO A 17 -48.47 29.52 -23.08
C PRO A 17 -47.13 30.19 -23.41
N ASP A 18 -47.01 31.48 -23.08
CA ASP A 18 -45.78 32.25 -23.26
C ASP A 18 -44.64 31.74 -22.35
N ILE A 19 -44.98 31.11 -21.23
CA ILE A 19 -44.02 30.62 -20.23
C ILE A 19 -44.19 29.11 -20.06
N TYR A 20 -43.10 28.39 -20.30
CA TYR A 20 -42.99 26.97 -20.02
C TYR A 20 -42.15 26.79 -18.75
N GLU A 21 -42.84 26.71 -17.62
CA GLU A 21 -42.20 26.47 -16.34
C GLU A 21 -42.10 24.95 -16.09
N THR A 22 -40.98 24.51 -15.54
CA THR A 22 -40.89 23.19 -14.93
C THR A 22 -41.77 23.21 -13.68
N PRO A 23 -42.67 22.22 -13.48
CA PRO A 23 -43.49 22.15 -12.27
C PRO A 23 -42.62 22.30 -11.02
N ASP A 24 -43.12 23.03 -10.02
CA ASP A 24 -42.45 23.13 -8.73
C ASP A 24 -42.18 21.73 -8.20
N LEU A 25 -40.92 21.45 -7.86
CA LEU A 25 -40.58 20.21 -7.18
C LEU A 25 -41.29 20.20 -5.84
N THR A 26 -42.19 19.24 -5.64
CA THR A 26 -42.76 18.98 -4.33
C THR A 26 -41.63 18.59 -3.37
N ASP A 27 -41.58 19.18 -2.18
CA ASP A 27 -40.56 18.92 -1.15
C ASP A 27 -40.46 17.43 -0.75
N ASP A 28 -41.47 16.62 -1.07
CA ASP A 28 -41.51 15.17 -0.82
C ASP A 28 -40.76 14.31 -1.85
N ILE A 29 -40.27 14.90 -2.96
CA ILE A 29 -39.43 14.20 -3.94
C ILE A 29 -38.04 14.84 -3.90
N SER A 30 -37.28 14.46 -2.87
CA SER A 30 -35.91 14.92 -2.66
C SER A 30 -35.02 14.58 -3.88
N THR A 31 -34.44 15.61 -4.49
CA THR A 31 -33.34 15.51 -5.47
C THR A 31 -31.97 15.66 -4.81
N ALA A 32 -31.90 15.60 -3.48
CA ALA A 32 -30.61 15.51 -2.81
C ALA A 32 -29.89 14.26 -3.38
N PRO A 33 -28.70 14.38 -3.97
CA PRO A 33 -27.87 13.20 -4.16
C PRO A 33 -27.71 12.64 -2.75
N THR A 34 -28.19 11.42 -2.52
CA THR A 34 -27.92 10.69 -1.29
C THR A 34 -26.42 10.47 -1.22
N THR A 35 -25.70 11.48 -0.72
CA THR A 35 -24.29 11.40 -0.42
C THR A 35 -24.17 10.42 0.73
N THR A 36 -23.51 9.29 0.46
CA THR A 36 -22.91 8.40 1.46
C THR A 36 -23.88 7.82 2.50
N GLY A 37 -24.94 7.13 2.05
CA GLY A 37 -25.56 6.05 2.83
C GLY A 37 -25.09 4.70 2.28
N PRO A 38 -24.76 3.70 3.11
CA PRO A 38 -24.47 2.36 2.60
C PRO A 38 -25.69 1.88 1.83
N SER A 39 -25.53 1.66 0.52
CA SER A 39 -26.58 1.10 -0.32
C SER A 39 -26.95 -0.26 0.24
N GLN A 40 -28.14 -0.37 0.84
CA GLN A 40 -28.81 -1.64 1.05
C GLN A 40 -29.20 -2.19 -0.33
N SER A 41 -28.25 -2.79 -1.04
CA SER A 41 -28.57 -3.71 -2.12
C SER A 41 -28.42 -5.12 -1.55
N ASP A 42 -29.46 -5.52 -0.82
CA ASP A 42 -29.67 -6.91 -0.43
C ASP A 42 -30.28 -7.63 -1.64
N ASP A 43 -29.52 -8.59 -2.19
CA ASP A 43 -30.02 -9.83 -2.79
C ASP A 43 -31.02 -9.83 -3.98
N GLU A 44 -30.83 -8.99 -5.00
CA GLU A 44 -31.38 -9.26 -6.34
C GLU A 44 -30.27 -9.66 -7.33
N PHE A 45 -30.05 -10.98 -7.42
CA PHE A 45 -29.21 -11.64 -8.42
C PHE A 45 -29.94 -11.64 -9.77
N ASP A 46 -29.81 -10.55 -10.52
CA ASP A 46 -30.20 -10.53 -11.93
C ASP A 46 -28.92 -10.37 -12.76
N ASP A 47 -28.44 -11.51 -13.27
CA ASP A 47 -27.30 -11.61 -14.19
C ASP A 47 -27.78 -11.28 -15.61
N ASP A 48 -28.11 -10.01 -15.87
CA ASP A 48 -28.28 -9.50 -17.23
C ASP A 48 -26.90 -9.28 -17.87
N ASP A 49 -26.33 -10.40 -18.31
CA ASP A 49 -24.99 -10.56 -18.89
C ASP A 49 -24.94 -10.25 -20.41
N ASP A 50 -25.75 -9.30 -20.87
CA ASP A 50 -25.98 -9.07 -22.31
C ASP A 50 -24.96 -8.15 -23.00
N ALA A 51 -23.82 -7.84 -22.36
CA ALA A 51 -22.73 -7.08 -22.99
C ALA A 51 -21.46 -7.94 -23.15
N PRO A 52 -21.12 -8.40 -24.37
CA PRO A 52 -19.93 -9.22 -24.57
C PRO A 52 -18.65 -8.41 -24.26
N GLY A 53 -17.81 -8.95 -23.37
CA GLY A 53 -16.47 -8.42 -23.07
C GLY A 53 -16.34 -7.58 -21.79
N ILE A 54 -17.42 -7.36 -21.04
CA ILE A 54 -17.37 -6.63 -19.76
C ILE A 54 -17.88 -7.55 -18.65
N SER A 55 -17.01 -7.95 -17.72
CA SER A 55 -17.45 -8.57 -16.47
C SER A 55 -18.00 -7.50 -15.53
N ARG A 56 -19.30 -7.54 -15.24
CA ARG A 56 -19.98 -6.61 -14.32
C ARG A 56 -20.23 -7.20 -12.94
N SER A 57 -19.39 -8.15 -12.52
CA SER A 57 -19.51 -8.77 -11.20
C SER A 57 -19.61 -7.71 -10.10
N ARG A 58 -20.72 -7.73 -9.34
CA ARG A 58 -20.93 -6.79 -8.23
C ARG A 58 -19.94 -7.10 -7.12
N LEU A 59 -19.40 -6.04 -6.49
CA LEU A 59 -18.48 -6.17 -5.37
C LEU A 59 -19.21 -6.76 -4.15
N ARG A 60 -18.83 -7.96 -3.73
CA ARG A 60 -19.29 -8.56 -2.46
C ARG A 60 -18.57 -7.88 -1.29
N ILE A 61 -19.17 -6.82 -0.75
CA ILE A 61 -18.55 -5.95 0.26
C ILE A 61 -18.09 -6.74 1.48
N ASP A 62 -18.93 -7.64 2.01
CA ASP A 62 -18.62 -8.37 3.24
C ASP A 62 -17.51 -9.40 3.03
N GLU A 63 -17.49 -10.06 1.87
CA GLU A 63 -16.41 -10.97 1.48
C GLU A 63 -15.10 -10.20 1.22
N ALA A 64 -15.17 -9.05 0.53
CA ALA A 64 -14.01 -8.20 0.32
C ALA A 64 -13.45 -7.71 1.67
N ARG A 65 -14.33 -7.27 2.59
CA ARG A 65 -13.94 -6.85 3.93
C ARG A 65 -13.24 -7.97 4.68
N SER A 66 -13.77 -9.19 4.72
CA SER A 66 -13.14 -10.30 5.43
C SER A 66 -11.74 -10.64 4.91
N ARG A 67 -11.49 -10.46 3.60
CA ARG A 67 -10.17 -10.67 3.00
C ARG A 67 -9.14 -9.62 3.39
N PHE A 68 -9.53 -8.35 3.51
CA PHE A 68 -8.59 -7.25 3.80
C PHE A 68 -8.51 -6.85 5.28
N LEU A 69 -9.51 -7.18 6.11
CA LEU A 69 -9.53 -6.88 7.54
C LEU A 69 -8.32 -7.43 8.34
N PRO A 70 -7.73 -8.61 8.04
CA PRO A 70 -6.54 -9.08 8.77
C PRO A 70 -5.23 -8.42 8.32
N SER A 71 -5.23 -7.63 7.23
CA SER A 71 -4.05 -6.91 6.77
C SER A 71 -3.91 -5.57 7.47
N ASN A 72 -2.75 -5.31 8.08
CA ASN A 72 -2.40 -4.01 8.65
C ASN A 72 -1.44 -3.29 7.72
N VAL A 73 -1.58 -1.96 7.61
CA VAL A 73 -0.76 -1.14 6.73
C VAL A 73 0.01 -0.12 7.57
N ASP A 74 1.34 -0.16 7.53
CA ASP A 74 2.20 0.85 8.10
C ASP A 74 2.62 1.87 7.02
N ALA A 75 2.31 3.13 7.29
CA ALA A 75 2.62 4.28 6.44
C ALA A 75 3.64 5.24 7.07
N SER A 76 4.18 4.92 8.26
CA SER A 76 5.08 5.80 9.02
C SER A 76 6.34 6.19 8.24
N ALA A 77 6.86 5.27 7.44
CA ALA A 77 8.06 5.48 6.65
C ALA A 77 7.79 5.89 5.19
N ALA A 78 6.54 5.85 4.73
CA ALA A 78 6.18 6.04 3.32
C ALA A 78 6.42 7.49 2.87
N ASP A 79 7.27 7.67 1.86
CA ASP A 79 7.54 8.96 1.23
C ASP A 79 7.64 8.73 -0.28
N PHE A 80 6.62 9.22 -0.99
CA PHE A 80 6.52 9.13 -2.45
C PHE A 80 6.96 10.43 -3.14
N SER A 81 7.17 11.49 -2.37
CA SER A 81 7.27 12.86 -2.87
C SER A 81 8.70 13.32 -3.11
N ASP A 82 9.68 12.70 -2.45
CA ASP A 82 11.03 13.24 -2.46
C ASP A 82 12.08 12.13 -2.47
N ARG A 83 13.02 12.24 -3.42
CA ARG A 83 14.20 11.38 -3.71
C ARG A 83 14.03 10.35 -4.85
N VAL A 84 14.80 10.59 -5.91
CA VAL A 84 15.00 9.68 -7.06
C VAL A 84 16.15 8.69 -6.81
N ASP A 85 17.03 8.97 -5.83
CA ASP A 85 18.29 8.24 -5.62
C ASP A 85 18.25 7.15 -4.52
N GLY A 86 17.09 6.84 -3.93
CA GLY A 86 16.96 5.83 -2.86
C GLY A 86 15.89 4.78 -3.13
N LYS A 87 16.01 3.58 -2.50
CA LYS A 87 14.91 2.59 -2.46
C LYS A 87 13.63 3.31 -2.03
N ARG A 88 12.63 3.32 -2.90
CA ARG A 88 11.36 4.05 -2.69
C ARG A 88 10.67 3.48 -1.46
N LYS A 89 10.35 4.35 -0.52
CA LYS A 89 9.60 4.00 0.69
C LYS A 89 8.14 3.74 0.28
N SER A 90 7.73 2.47 0.30
CA SER A 90 6.35 2.07 0.04
C SER A 90 5.57 1.86 1.34
N TYR A 91 4.25 1.75 1.24
CA TYR A 91 3.45 1.18 2.32
C TYR A 91 3.96 -0.22 2.64
N LYS A 92 4.14 -0.51 3.94
CA LYS A 92 4.48 -1.86 4.42
C LYS A 92 3.19 -2.52 4.88
N THR A 93 2.87 -3.68 4.33
CA THR A 93 1.65 -4.42 4.68
C THR A 93 2.02 -5.67 5.46
N THR A 94 1.46 -5.84 6.65
CA THR A 94 1.64 -7.04 7.46
C THR A 94 0.33 -7.80 7.52
N THR A 95 0.32 -9.02 6.99
CA THR A 95 -0.87 -9.88 7.03
C THR A 95 -0.73 -10.86 8.17
N ARG A 96 -1.39 -10.59 9.30
CA ARG A 96 -1.43 -11.57 10.40
C ARG A 96 -2.41 -12.67 10.01
N ARG A 97 -1.90 -13.72 9.36
CA ARG A 97 -2.70 -14.91 9.05
C ARG A 97 -3.01 -15.65 10.35
N GLN A 98 -4.12 -15.29 11.00
CA GLN A 98 -4.62 -16.02 12.16
C GLN A 98 -5.29 -17.29 11.66
N ARG A 99 -4.62 -18.43 11.80
CA ARG A 99 -5.29 -19.72 11.63
C ARG A 99 -5.83 -20.16 12.98
N ILE A 100 -7.14 -20.30 13.08
CA ILE A 100 -7.76 -20.91 14.27
C ILE A 100 -7.57 -22.42 14.12
N LEU A 101 -6.84 -23.04 15.05
CA LEU A 101 -6.69 -24.50 15.10
C LEU A 101 -8.00 -25.15 15.53
N GLU A 102 -8.13 -26.45 15.27
CA GLU A 102 -9.28 -27.26 15.72
C GLU A 102 -9.50 -27.20 17.25
N ASP A 103 -8.45 -26.83 18.00
CA ASP A 103 -8.44 -26.69 19.47
C ASP A 103 -8.79 -25.25 19.95
N GLY A 104 -9.25 -24.36 19.05
CA GLY A 104 -9.68 -23.00 19.38
C GLY A 104 -8.53 -22.02 19.68
N THR A 105 -7.27 -22.44 19.54
CA THR A 105 -6.09 -21.59 19.70
C THR A 105 -5.74 -20.88 18.38
N THR A 106 -5.29 -19.63 18.48
CA THR A 106 -4.86 -18.84 17.31
C THR A 106 -3.38 -19.13 17.02
N GLU A 107 -3.09 -19.82 15.93
CA GLU A 107 -1.73 -19.97 15.39
C GLU A 107 -1.40 -18.72 14.56
N ILE A 108 -0.34 -18.03 14.98
CA ILE A 108 0.20 -16.86 14.29
C ILE A 108 0.96 -17.40 13.07
N GLY A 109 0.39 -17.20 11.88
CA GLY A 109 1.02 -17.60 10.62
C GLY A 109 2.35 -16.91 10.35
N ASP A 110 3.10 -17.52 9.44
CA ASP A 110 4.47 -17.21 9.07
C ASP A 110 4.70 -15.71 8.78
N LEU A 111 5.63 -15.10 9.53
CA LEU A 111 6.08 -13.71 9.42
C LEU A 111 7.17 -13.54 8.34
N SER A 112 7.43 -14.57 7.53
CA SER A 112 8.59 -14.67 6.64
C SER A 112 8.71 -13.57 5.57
N ASP A 113 7.67 -12.79 5.27
CA ASP A 113 7.76 -11.67 4.30
C ASP A 113 8.30 -10.36 4.93
N GLU A 114 8.53 -10.32 6.25
CA GLU A 114 9.17 -9.19 6.95
C GLU A 114 10.71 -9.30 7.00
N ASP A 115 11.28 -10.43 6.56
CA ASP A 115 12.70 -10.79 6.75
C ASP A 115 13.65 -10.35 5.60
N ASP A 116 13.17 -9.57 4.61
CA ASP A 116 14.01 -9.08 3.50
C ASP A 116 14.88 -7.85 3.86
N GLU A 117 14.66 -7.25 5.02
CA GLU A 117 15.57 -6.29 5.62
C GLU A 117 16.42 -7.04 6.65
N GLU A 118 17.62 -7.52 6.27
CA GLU A 118 18.61 -8.01 7.25
C GLU A 118 18.70 -6.97 8.38
N HIS A 119 18.08 -7.27 9.54
CA HIS A 119 18.15 -6.42 10.72
C HIS A 119 19.61 -6.00 10.93
N LEU A 120 19.84 -4.74 11.29
CA LEU A 120 21.18 -4.15 11.44
C LEU A 120 22.11 -5.08 12.25
N ASP A 121 21.57 -5.75 13.26
CA ASP A 121 22.24 -6.74 14.09
C ASP A 121 22.71 -7.98 13.32
N ARG A 122 21.86 -8.55 12.45
CA ARG A 122 22.24 -9.67 11.57
C ARG A 122 23.34 -9.26 10.62
N LYS A 123 23.27 -8.04 10.07
CA LYS A 123 24.29 -7.49 9.18
C LYS A 123 25.63 -7.27 9.90
N ILE A 124 25.60 -6.75 11.13
CA ILE A 124 26.79 -6.58 11.98
C ILE A 124 27.42 -7.95 12.29
N ALA A 125 26.61 -8.93 12.70
CA ALA A 125 27.10 -10.28 12.99
C ALA A 125 27.76 -10.93 11.75
N ARG A 126 27.16 -10.75 10.56
CA ARG A 126 27.74 -11.24 9.30
C ARG A 126 29.09 -10.58 9.00
N LEU A 127 29.17 -9.25 9.10
CA LEU A 127 30.41 -8.52 8.87
C LEU A 127 31.51 -8.87 9.87
N GLN A 128 31.17 -9.09 11.14
CA GLN A 128 32.13 -9.57 12.15
C GLN A 128 32.73 -10.92 11.75
N ARG A 129 31.89 -11.85 11.28
CA ARG A 129 32.34 -13.16 10.77
C ARG A 129 33.22 -13.02 9.54
N GLU A 130 32.81 -12.22 8.56
CA GLU A 130 33.59 -11.97 7.33
C GLU A 130 34.97 -11.35 7.64
N ILE A 131 35.05 -10.41 8.58
CA ILE A 131 36.33 -9.82 9.02
C ILE A 131 37.20 -10.85 9.74
N ALA A 132 36.60 -11.70 10.58
CA ALA A 132 37.34 -12.77 11.27
C ALA A 132 37.95 -13.75 10.25
N GLU A 133 37.18 -14.14 9.23
CA GLU A 133 37.64 -14.97 8.13
C GLU A 133 38.75 -14.29 7.32
N ALA A 134 38.61 -13.00 7.00
CA ALA A 134 39.63 -12.23 6.30
C ALA A 134 40.94 -12.09 7.10
N LYS A 135 40.87 -11.92 8.43
CA LYS A 135 42.04 -11.91 9.32
C LYS A 135 42.75 -13.25 9.30
N GLU A 136 42.00 -14.36 9.33
CA GLU A 136 42.57 -15.70 9.29
C GLU A 136 43.25 -15.97 7.94
N GLU A 137 42.59 -15.65 6.82
CA GLU A 137 43.21 -15.77 5.50
C GLU A 137 44.46 -14.92 5.35
N PHE A 138 44.45 -13.69 5.88
CA PHE A 138 45.62 -12.81 5.86
C PHE A 138 46.77 -13.40 6.67
N GLY A 139 46.48 -13.97 7.86
CA GLY A 139 47.45 -14.70 8.67
C GLY A 139 48.04 -15.91 7.95
N ARG A 140 47.21 -16.71 7.28
CA ARG A 140 47.66 -17.84 6.44
C ARG A 140 48.53 -17.37 5.27
N LYS A 141 48.16 -16.29 4.60
CA LYS A 141 48.95 -15.69 3.49
C LYS A 141 50.29 -15.13 3.99
N LYS A 142 50.33 -14.49 5.16
CA LYS A 142 51.57 -14.01 5.81
C LYS A 142 52.50 -15.16 6.20
N ALA A 143 51.94 -16.25 6.73
CA ALA A 143 52.71 -17.45 7.08
C ALA A 143 53.22 -18.21 5.85
N ALA A 144 52.45 -18.26 4.75
CA ALA A 144 52.85 -18.90 3.50
C ALA A 144 53.83 -18.03 2.68
N ALA A 145 53.72 -16.70 2.78
CA ALA A 145 54.59 -15.73 2.11
C ALA A 145 55.75 -15.29 3.03
N ALA A 146 56.60 -16.21 3.46
CA ALA A 146 57.81 -15.90 4.23
C ALA A 146 58.86 -15.04 3.47
N THR A 147 58.57 -14.62 2.23
CA THR A 147 59.51 -13.89 1.34
C THR A 147 58.98 -12.54 0.83
N GLN A 148 57.74 -12.14 1.13
CA GLN A 148 57.26 -10.79 0.80
C GLN A 148 56.71 -10.09 2.03
N PRO A 149 57.03 -8.79 2.24
CA PRO A 149 56.43 -8.00 3.30
C PRO A 149 54.94 -7.82 2.97
N ALA A 150 54.10 -8.74 3.45
CA ALA A 150 52.66 -8.50 3.51
C ALA A 150 52.48 -7.16 4.23
N SER A 151 51.89 -6.18 3.53
CA SER A 151 51.99 -4.79 3.96
C SER A 151 51.36 -4.63 5.34
N ASP A 152 52.12 -4.19 6.34
CA ASP A 152 51.62 -3.87 7.69
C ASP A 152 50.41 -2.92 7.64
N ALA A 153 50.30 -2.15 6.55
CA ALA A 153 49.16 -1.31 6.21
C ALA A 153 47.84 -2.10 6.06
N GLN A 154 47.85 -3.32 5.51
CA GLN A 154 46.64 -4.15 5.39
C GLN A 154 46.20 -4.72 6.74
N GLU A 155 47.16 -5.10 7.59
CA GLU A 155 46.88 -5.58 8.96
C GLU A 155 46.31 -4.47 9.84
N GLN A 156 46.89 -3.25 9.75
CA GLN A 156 46.37 -2.06 10.40
C GLN A 156 44.95 -1.73 9.91
N LYS A 157 44.68 -1.83 8.60
CA LYS A 157 43.33 -1.60 8.05
C LYS A 157 42.30 -2.62 8.56
N LEU A 158 42.66 -3.91 8.64
CA LEU A 158 41.77 -4.94 9.20
C LEU A 158 41.52 -4.73 10.70
N ALA A 159 42.53 -4.27 11.44
CA ALA A 159 42.38 -3.91 12.85
C ALA A 159 41.45 -2.70 13.03
N SER A 160 41.64 -1.64 12.22
CA SER A 160 40.75 -0.47 12.22
C SER A 160 39.32 -0.84 11.84
N LEU A 161 39.10 -1.70 10.85
CA LEU A 161 37.76 -2.17 10.47
C LEU A 161 37.08 -2.93 11.62
N SER A 162 37.80 -3.82 12.32
CA SER A 162 37.22 -4.48 13.50
C SER A 162 36.86 -3.51 14.62
N GLN A 163 37.71 -2.51 14.86
CA GLN A 163 37.46 -1.52 15.92
C GLN A 163 36.20 -0.68 15.63
N VAL A 164 36.01 -0.27 14.37
CA VAL A 164 34.81 0.48 13.96
C VAL A 164 33.54 -0.36 14.11
N ILE A 165 33.57 -1.64 13.74
CA ILE A 165 32.39 -2.51 13.91
C ILE A 165 32.08 -2.77 15.40
N ASP A 166 33.09 -2.93 16.24
CA ASP A 166 32.91 -3.10 17.69
C ASP A 166 32.41 -1.83 18.40
N GLU A 167 32.64 -0.66 17.81
CA GLU A 167 32.09 0.62 18.28
C GLU A 167 30.63 0.76 17.85
N ILE A 168 30.31 0.41 16.60
CA ILE A 168 28.94 0.40 16.08
C ILE A 168 28.07 -0.59 16.88
N SER A 169 28.56 -1.80 17.16
CA SER A 169 27.81 -2.80 17.95
C SER A 169 27.52 -2.31 19.37
N ARG A 170 28.49 -1.65 20.03
CA ARG A 170 28.32 -1.08 21.37
C ARG A 170 27.38 0.11 21.44
N SER A 171 27.18 0.82 20.33
CA SER A 171 26.23 1.94 20.27
C SER A 171 24.78 1.50 20.07
N ILE A 172 24.55 0.21 19.78
CA ILE A 172 23.23 -0.37 19.52
C ILE A 172 22.65 -1.05 20.78
N GLU A 173 23.51 -1.47 21.72
CA GLU A 173 23.12 -1.89 23.09
C GLU A 173 22.69 -0.70 23.98
#